data_AF-A0A9D2VW16-F1
#
_entry.id   AF-A0A9D2VW16-F1
#
_cell.length_a   1.000
_cell.length_b   1.000
_cell.length_c   1.000
_cell.angle_alpha   90.00
_cell.angle_beta   90.00
_cell.angle_gamma   90.00
#
_symmetry.space_group_name_H-M   'P 1'
#
loop_
_entity.id
_entity.type
_entity.pdbx_description
1 polymer ?
#
loop_
_entity_poly.entity_id
_entity_poly.type
_entity_poly.pdbx_seq_one_letter_code
_entity_poly.pdbx_strand_id
1 'polypeptide(L)' 'MNGLTEEQLLLRNLTDAGCGAEDIERYLKLRAKGKEQEMLRFLFAHRAKLLDQVHESQEKLDCMDYLIYSMKRGKKDRR' A
#
# COMPACT_ATOMS: atom_id res chain seq x y z
N MET A 1 -18.65 10.54 -23.43
CA MET A 1 -18.08 10.40 -22.06
C MET A 1 -16.99 11.44 -21.91
N ASN A 2 -17.14 12.40 -21.02
CA ASN A 2 -16.08 13.37 -20.74
C ASN A 2 -14.99 12.63 -19.95
N GLY A 3 -13.84 12.41 -20.57
CA GLY A 3 -12.68 11.80 -19.92
C GLY A 3 -12.16 12.65 -18.77
N LEU A 4 -11.45 12.00 -17.83
CA LEU A 4 -10.76 12.68 -16.75
C LEU A 4 -9.60 13.52 -17.28
N THR A 5 -9.32 14.66 -16.66
CA THR A 5 -8.11 15.44 -16.94
C THR A 5 -6.86 14.74 -16.42
N GLU A 6 -5.67 15.11 -16.92
CA GLU A 6 -4.40 14.56 -16.43
C GLU A 6 -4.19 14.77 -14.93
N GLU A 7 -4.64 15.91 -14.39
CA GLU A 7 -4.56 16.21 -12.97
C GLU A 7 -5.50 15.31 -12.14
N GLN A 8 -6.72 15.09 -12.63
CA GLN A 8 -7.66 14.17 -11.98
C GLN A 8 -7.14 12.74 -12.00
N LEU A 9 -6.54 12.30 -13.11
CA LEU A 9 -5.90 10.99 -13.23
C LEU A 9 -4.73 10.85 -12.26
N LEU A 10 -3.88 11.87 -12.14
CA LEU A 10 -2.78 11.87 -11.19
C LEU A 10 -3.28 11.76 -9.74
N LEU A 11 -4.24 12.60 -9.35
CA LEU A 11 -4.78 12.60 -7.99
C LEU A 11 -5.41 11.25 -7.65
N ARG A 12 -6.17 10.68 -8.58
CA ARG A 12 -6.73 9.34 -8.45
C ARG A 12 -5.63 8.29 -8.29
N ASN A 13 -4.61 8.29 -9.13
CA ASN A 13 -3.53 7.31 -9.05
C ASN A 13 -2.79 7.37 -7.69
N LEU A 14 -2.54 8.56 -7.15
CA LEU A 14 -1.93 8.73 -5.84
C LEU A 14 -2.85 8.22 -4.72
N THR A 15 -4.14 8.51 -4.81
CA THR A 15 -5.15 8.05 -3.85
C THR A 15 -5.33 6.53 -3.89
N ASP A 16 -5.46 5.94 -5.07
CA ASP A 16 -5.59 4.50 -5.29
C ASP A 16 -4.31 3.75 -4.85
N ALA A 17 -3.14 4.42 -4.89
CA ALA A 17 -1.90 3.90 -4.32
C ALA A 17 -1.81 4.03 -2.80
N GLY A 18 -2.83 4.59 -2.13
CA GLY A 18 -2.85 4.77 -0.68
C GLY A 18 -2.03 5.95 -0.16
N CYS A 19 -1.73 6.94 -1.00
CA CYS A 19 -1.15 8.20 -0.52
C CYS A 19 -2.21 9.01 0.22
N GLY A 20 -1.90 9.45 1.45
CA GLY A 20 -2.78 10.32 2.22
C GLY A 20 -2.81 11.75 1.70
N ALA A 21 -3.66 12.59 2.30
CA ALA A 21 -3.77 14.00 1.89
C ALA A 21 -2.44 14.77 2.01
N GLU A 22 -1.68 14.55 3.09
CA GLU A 22 -0.37 15.18 3.32
C GLU A 22 0.67 14.74 2.29
N ASP A 23 0.68 13.45 1.95
CA ASP A 23 1.54 12.83 0.94
C ASP A 23 1.25 13.40 -0.46
N ILE A 24 -0.04 13.53 -0.79
CA ILE A 24 -0.50 14.13 -2.05
C ILE A 24 -0.09 15.59 -2.12
N GLU A 25 -0.31 16.38 -1.06
CA GLU A 25 0.08 17.78 -1.01
C GLU A 25 1.59 17.95 -1.22
N ARG A 26 2.40 17.11 -0.56
CA ARG A 26 3.85 17.09 -0.74
C ARG A 26 4.23 16.76 -2.18
N TYR A 27 3.62 15.75 -2.78
CA TYR A 27 3.87 15.37 -4.17
C TYR A 27 3.54 16.52 -5.14
N LEU A 28 2.39 17.17 -4.97
CA LEU A 28 1.96 18.29 -5.80
C LEU A 28 2.90 19.50 -5.67
N LYS A 29 3.43 19.77 -4.47
CA LYS A 29 4.48 20.81 -4.26
C LYS A 29 5.77 20.49 -5.02
N LEU A 30 6.16 19.22 -5.11
CA LEU A 30 7.32 18.79 -5.90
C LEU A 30 7.06 18.94 -7.40
N ARG A 31 5.85 18.56 -7.85
CA ARG A 31 5.40 18.70 -9.23
C ARG A 31 5.39 20.15 -9.70
N ALA A 32 4.82 21.05 -8.90
CA ALA A 32 4.79 22.49 -9.21
C ALA A 32 6.18 23.12 -9.33
N LYS A 33 7.19 22.53 -8.67
CA LYS A 33 8.59 22.96 -8.74
C LYS A 33 9.40 22.25 -9.84
N GLY A 34 8.77 21.39 -10.66
CA GLY A 34 9.45 20.63 -11.71
C GLY A 34 10.45 19.59 -11.19
N LYS A 35 10.31 19.14 -9.94
CA LYS A 35 11.31 18.29 -9.28
C LYS A 35 11.08 16.80 -9.51
N GLU A 36 11.27 16.36 -10.75
CA GLU A 36 10.95 15.00 -11.18
C GLU A 36 11.68 13.90 -10.41
N GLN A 37 12.98 14.06 -10.14
CA GLN A 37 13.74 13.08 -9.36
C GLN A 37 13.21 12.94 -7.92
N GLU A 38 12.79 14.04 -7.29
CA GLU A 38 12.21 14.00 -5.93
C GLU A 38 10.82 13.34 -5.95
N MET A 39 10.02 13.58 -7.00
CA MET A 39 8.75 12.88 -7.21
C MET A 39 8.94 11.36 -7.36
N LEU A 40 9.91 10.92 -8.16
CA LEU A 40 10.21 9.49 -8.32
C LEU A 40 10.69 8.87 -7.00
N ARG A 41 11.59 9.54 -6.28
CA ARG A 41 12.06 9.08 -4.96
C ARG A 41 10.92 8.93 -3.96
N PHE A 42 9.98 9.88 -3.97
CA PHE A 42 8.77 9.79 -3.15
C PHE A 42 7.97 8.51 -3.47
N LEU A 43 7.71 8.24 -4.75
CA LEU A 43 6.94 7.07 -5.17
C LEU A 43 7.66 5.75 -4.85
N PHE A 44 8.99 5.68 -5.02
CA PHE A 44 9.76 4.48 -4.65
C PHE A 44 9.73 4.22 -3.14
N ALA A 45 9.83 5.27 -2.33
CA ALA A 45 9.73 5.14 -0.88
C ALA A 45 8.33 4.66 -0.46
N HIS A 46 7.28 5.20 -1.07
CA HIS A 46 5.90 4.75 -0.82
C HIS A 46 5.70 3.28 -1.22
N ARG A 47 6.22 2.87 -2.38
CA ARG A 47 6.21 1.46 -2.81
C ARG A 47 6.90 0.54 -1.80
N ALA A 48 8.04 0.94 -1.25
CA ALA A 48 8.74 0.15 -0.23
C ALA A 48 7.88 -0.03 1.04
N LYS A 49 7.25 1.06 1.51
CA LYS A 49 6.33 1.00 2.66
C LYS A 49 5.16 0.04 2.42
N LEU A 50 4.56 0.04 1.23
CA LEU A 50 3.48 -0.89 0.89
C LEU A 50 3.97 -2.34 0.90
N LEU A 51 5.18 -2.59 0.40
CA LEU A 51 5.77 -3.92 0.41
C LEU A 51 6.03 -4.41 1.84
N ASP A 52 6.52 -3.54 2.72
CA ASP A 52 6.71 -3.86 4.14
C ASP A 52 5.38 -4.22 4.82
N GLN A 53 4.30 -3.50 4.52
CA GLN A 53 2.95 -3.80 5.03
C GLN A 53 2.43 -5.15 4.53
N VAL A 54 2.74 -5.54 3.28
CA VAL A 54 2.40 -6.85 2.74
C VAL A 54 3.15 -7.94 3.51
N HIS A 55 4.46 -7.77 3.72
CA HIS A 55 5.25 -8.74 4.49
C HIS A 55 4.75 -8.86 5.93
N GLU A 56 4.47 -7.75 6.62
CA GLU A 56 3.92 -7.75 7.98
C GLU A 56 2.55 -8.44 8.05
N SER A 57 1.69 -8.19 7.06
CA SER A 57 0.38 -8.83 6.98
C SER A 57 0.50 -10.33 6.72
N GLN A 58 1.45 -10.75 5.88
CA GLN A 58 1.73 -12.16 5.63
C GLN A 58 2.19 -12.89 6.91
N GLU A 59 3.12 -12.30 7.68
CA GLU A 59 3.58 -12.89 8.94
C GLU A 59 2.43 -13.08 9.94
N LYS A 60 1.53 -12.08 10.03
CA LYS A 60 0.33 -12.18 10.88
C LYS A 60 -0.61 -13.30 10.42
N LEU A 61 -0.81 -13.44 9.11
CA LEU A 61 -1.63 -14.52 8.55
C LEU A 61 -1.02 -15.89 8.84
N ASP A 62 0.30 -16.05 8.67
CA ASP A 62 0.99 -17.31 8.93
C ASP A 62 0.83 -17.76 10.39
N CYS A 63 0.97 -16.83 11.35
CA CYS A 63 0.70 -17.11 12.76
C CYS A 63 -0.75 -17.53 13.01
N MET A 64 -1.71 -16.85 12.38
CA MET A 64 -3.14 -17.13 12.53
C MET A 64 -3.51 -18.49 11.91
N ASP A 65 -2.97 -18.81 10.74
CA ASP A 65 -3.17 -20.09 10.05
C ASP A 65 -2.61 -21.25 10.86
N TYR A 66 -1.43 -21.08 11.48
CA TYR A 66 -0.87 -22.06 12.39
C TYR A 66 -1.77 -22.32 13.60
N LEU A 67 -2.32 -21.26 14.21
CA LEU A 67 -3.27 -21.38 15.32
C LEU A 67 -4.53 -22.15 14.90
N ILE A 68 -5.12 -21.79 13.75
CA ILE A 68 -6.30 -22.46 13.20
C ILE A 68 -6.01 -23.94 12.92
N TYR A 69 -4.86 -24.25 12.32
CA TYR A 69 -4.42 -25.61 12.06
C TYR A 69 -4.32 -26.43 13.35
N SER A 70 -3.66 -25.88 14.37
CA SER A 70 -3.49 -26.53 15.68
C SER A 70 -4.82 -26.84 16.35
N MET A 71 -5.78 -25.90 16.29
CA MET A 71 -7.14 -26.11 16.81
C MET A 71 -7.92 -27.19 16.06
N LYS A 72 -7.75 -27.28 14.73
CA LYS A 72 -8.38 -28.33 13.90
C LYS A 72 -7.77 -29.71 14.16
N ARG A 73 -6.45 -29.80 14.34
CA ARG A 73 -5.70 -31.03 14.66
C ARG A 73 -6.01 -31.59 16.05
N GLY A 74 -6.05 -30.74 17.08
CA GLY A 74 -6.36 -31.15 18.47
C GLY A 74 -7.77 -31.70 18.69
N LYS A 75 -8.64 -31.64 17.67
CA LYS A 75 -9.95 -32.30 17.62
C LYS A 75 -9.92 -33.69 16.95
N LYS A 76 -8.88 -33.99 16.15
CA LYS A 76 -8.72 -35.28 15.45
C LYS A 76 -8.00 -36.34 16.30
N ASP A 77 -7.03 -35.95 17.13
CA ASP A 77 -6.27 -36.87 18.01
C ASP A 77 -7.00 -37.23 19.33
N ARG A 78 -8.24 -36.74 19.51
CA ARG A 78 -9.13 -37.07 20.66
C ARG A 78 -10.33 -37.94 20.25
N ARG A 79 -10.20 -38.73 19.19
CA ARG A 79 -11.18 -39.73 18.77
C ARG A 79 -10.54 -41.11 18.69
#